data_AF-A0A9E5EFX6-F1
#
_entry.id   AF-A0A9E5EFX6-F1
#
_cell.length_a   1.000
_cell.length_b   1.000
_cell.length_c   1.000
_cell.angle_alpha   90.00
_cell.angle_beta   90.00
_cell.angle_gamma   90.00
#
_symmetry.space_group_name_H-M   'P 1'
#
loop_
_entity.id
_entity.type
_entity.pdbx_description
1 polymer ?
#
loop_
_entity_poly.entity_id
_entity_poly.type
_entity_poly.pdbx_seq_one_letter_code
_entity_poly.pdbx_strand_id
1 'polypeptide(L)'
;YEGFGSAAHAHLNGRRWWNVRTPERYIELVTAGESPESSSETLDAQTSKREALQLLVRTREGVPIDSFSEADLDEMSELLERHEDRIVLTRAGRLLANEVALRLIDAV
;
A
#
# COMPACT_ATOMS: atom_id res chain seq x y z
N TYR A 1 0.63 7.68 -10.76
CA TYR A 1 0.78 9.10 -10.48
C TYR A 1 2.21 9.52 -10.77
N GLU A 2 2.40 10.74 -11.25
CA GLU A 2 3.73 11.34 -11.45
C GLU A 2 4.23 12.00 -10.16
N GLY A 3 5.55 12.11 -10.01
CA GLY A 3 6.21 12.66 -8.83
C GLY A 3 7.22 13.75 -9.20
N PHE A 4 6.90 14.99 -8.83
CA PHE A 4 7.73 16.16 -9.11
C PHE A 4 8.34 16.72 -7.83
N GLY A 5 9.62 17.07 -7.89
CA GLY A 5 10.36 17.64 -6.76
C GLY A 5 11.29 16.65 -6.07
N SER A 6 12.08 17.20 -5.14
CA SER A 6 13.00 16.45 -4.30
C SER A 6 12.27 15.40 -3.46
N ALA A 7 12.82 14.18 -3.39
CA ALA A 7 12.23 13.03 -2.70
C ALA A 7 10.81 12.64 -3.15
N ALA A 8 10.29 13.19 -4.25
CA ALA A 8 8.98 12.84 -4.75
C ALA A 8 8.95 11.38 -5.23
N HIS A 9 7.90 10.67 -4.85
CA HIS A 9 7.62 9.33 -5.36
C HIS A 9 6.69 9.41 -6.56
N ALA A 10 6.80 8.42 -7.43
CA ALA A 10 5.93 8.23 -8.59
C ALA A 10 5.64 6.74 -8.77
N HIS A 11 4.51 6.43 -9.41
CA HIS A 11 4.09 5.07 -9.69
C HIS A 11 3.30 4.98 -11.00
N LEU A 12 3.75 4.16 -11.94
CA LEU A 12 3.09 3.94 -13.23
C LEU A 12 3.29 2.51 -13.69
N ASN A 13 2.21 1.83 -14.09
CA ASN A 13 2.24 0.48 -14.67
C ASN A 13 3.07 -0.55 -13.88
N GLY A 14 2.91 -0.56 -12.55
CA GLY A 14 3.62 -1.49 -11.65
C GLY A 14 5.07 -1.09 -11.34
N ARG A 15 5.60 -0.02 -11.94
CA ARG A 15 6.88 0.57 -11.57
C ARG A 15 6.68 1.70 -10.58
N ARG A 16 7.47 1.73 -9.51
CA ARG A 16 7.61 2.91 -8.64
C ARG A 16 9.04 3.41 -8.63
N TRP A 17 9.20 4.72 -8.58
CA TRP A 17 10.50 5.40 -8.55
C TRP A 17 10.44 6.62 -7.65
N TRP A 18 11.61 7.12 -7.28
CA TRP A 18 11.72 8.31 -6.45
C TRP A 18 12.92 9.15 -6.83
N ASN A 19 12.74 10.45 -6.71
CA ASN A 19 13.79 11.41 -7.02
C ASN A 19 14.84 11.45 -5.90
N VAL A 20 16.02 12.00 -6.22
CA VAL A 20 17.07 12.30 -5.23
C VAL A 20 16.50 13.07 -4.04
N ARG A 21 17.03 12.77 -2.85
CA ARG A 21 16.46 13.24 -1.58
C ARG A 21 16.73 14.73 -1.32
N THR A 22 17.91 15.22 -1.72
CA THR A 22 18.37 16.57 -1.39
C THR A 22 17.92 17.59 -2.45
N PRO A 23 17.29 18.71 -2.05
CA PRO A 23 16.83 19.73 -2.98
C PRO A 23 17.92 20.26 -3.90
N GLU A 24 19.14 20.45 -3.39
CA GLU A 24 20.28 20.96 -4.16
C GLU A 24 20.61 20.03 -5.33
N ARG A 25 20.68 18.72 -5.07
CA ARG A 25 20.97 17.72 -6.11
C ARG A 25 19.83 17.60 -7.12
N TYR A 26 18.58 17.69 -6.65
CA TYR A 26 17.42 17.70 -7.54
C TYR A 26 17.47 18.89 -8.50
N ILE A 27 17.73 20.10 -7.98
CA ILE A 27 17.83 21.32 -8.77
C ILE A 27 18.97 21.24 -9.78
N GLU A 28 20.14 20.75 -9.37
CA GLU A 28 21.29 20.53 -10.26
C GLU A 28 20.93 19.63 -11.44
N LEU A 29 20.37 18.43 -11.17
CA LEU A 29 20.00 17.45 -12.19
C LEU A 29 18.97 18.01 -13.16
N VAL A 30 17.88 18.59 -12.65
CA VAL A 30 16.81 19.15 -13.48
C VAL A 30 17.31 20.33 -14.32
N THR A 31 18.14 21.20 -13.75
CA THR A 31 18.73 22.35 -14.49
C THR A 31 19.69 21.88 -15.58
N ALA A 32 20.38 20.76 -15.37
CA ALA A 32 21.23 20.11 -16.36
C ALA A 32 20.44 19.30 -17.41
N GLY A 33 19.12 19.16 -17.27
CA GLY A 33 18.30 18.29 -18.13
C GLY A 33 18.55 16.79 -17.90
N GLU A 34 19.16 16.43 -16.79
CA GLU A 34 19.40 15.05 -16.37
C GLU A 34 18.22 14.49 -15.58
N SER A 35 18.11 13.15 -15.50
CA SER A 35 17.06 12.51 -14.71
C SER A 35 17.28 12.75 -13.21
N PRO A 36 16.28 13.24 -12.46
CA PRO A 36 16.35 13.33 -11.01
C PRO A 36 16.08 11.99 -10.30
N GLU A 37 15.77 10.92 -11.03
CA GLU A 37 15.48 9.60 -10.46
C GLU A 37 16.70 9.04 -9.73
N SER A 38 16.52 8.73 -8.44
CA SER A 38 17.57 8.15 -7.59
C SER A 38 17.59 6.63 -7.65
N SER A 39 16.40 6.03 -7.62
CA SER A 39 16.22 4.58 -7.72
C SER A 39 14.76 4.25 -8.05
N SER A 40 14.53 3.00 -8.41
CA SER A 40 13.23 2.46 -8.80
C SER A 40 13.13 0.97 -8.54
N GLU A 41 11.90 0.47 -8.55
CA GLU A 41 11.59 -0.95 -8.52
C GLU A 41 10.34 -1.24 -9.37
N THR A 42 10.22 -2.49 -9.80
CA THR A 42 9.03 -3.01 -10.48
C THR A 42 8.39 -4.04 -9.57
N LEU A 43 7.12 -3.83 -9.23
CA LEU A 43 6.36 -4.73 -8.39
C LEU A 43 6.02 -5.99 -9.17
N ASP A 44 6.27 -7.15 -8.58
CA ASP A 44 5.71 -8.39 -9.10
C ASP A 44 4.20 -8.49 -8.79
N ALA A 45 3.53 -9.43 -9.45
CA ALA A 45 2.09 -9.59 -9.33
C ALA A 45 1.64 -9.93 -7.90
N GLN A 46 2.45 -10.68 -7.15
CA GLN A 46 2.13 -11.08 -5.78
C GLN A 46 2.21 -9.89 -4.83
N THR A 47 3.29 -9.14 -4.91
CA THR A 47 3.50 -7.90 -4.16
C THR A 47 2.40 -6.89 -4.46
N SER A 48 2.05 -6.70 -5.74
CA SER A 48 0.98 -5.79 -6.15
C SER A 48 -0.38 -6.21 -5.59
N LYS A 49 -0.74 -7.51 -5.65
CA LYS A 49 -1.98 -8.04 -5.08
C LYS A 49 -2.05 -7.83 -3.57
N ARG A 50 -0.96 -8.15 -2.86
CA ARG A 50 -0.86 -7.98 -1.41
C ARG A 50 -0.96 -6.52 -0.99
N GLU A 51 -0.23 -5.62 -1.64
CA GLU A 51 -0.29 -4.17 -1.38
C GLU A 51 -1.70 -3.61 -1.64
N ALA A 52 -2.40 -4.10 -2.68
CA ALA A 52 -3.78 -3.70 -2.96
C ALA A 52 -4.73 -4.08 -1.81
N LEU A 53 -4.63 -5.31 -1.27
CA LEU A 53 -5.44 -5.73 -0.12
C LEU A 53 -5.10 -4.90 1.14
N GLN A 54 -3.82 -4.61 1.37
CA GLN A 54 -3.40 -3.76 2.49
C GLN A 54 -3.98 -2.35 2.38
N LEU A 55 -4.01 -1.75 1.19
CA LEU A 55 -4.66 -0.45 1.01
C LEU A 55 -6.18 -0.55 1.16
N LEU A 56 -6.78 -1.57 0.56
CA LEU A 56 -8.22 -1.75 0.52
C LEU A 56 -8.83 -1.98 1.92
N VAL A 57 -8.19 -2.75 2.80
CA VAL A 57 -8.67 -2.99 4.18
C VAL A 57 -8.77 -1.70 5.01
N ARG A 58 -8.01 -0.65 4.64
CA ARG A 58 -8.03 0.65 5.31
C ARG A 58 -9.16 1.56 4.82
N THR A 59 -9.88 1.15 3.78
CA THR A 59 -11.04 1.88 3.25
C THR A 59 -12.34 1.40 3.89
N ARG A 60 -13.46 2.07 3.58
CA ARG A 60 -14.79 1.63 4.01
C ARG A 60 -15.29 0.40 3.27
N GLU A 61 -14.70 0.07 2.11
CA GLU A 61 -15.08 -1.09 1.31
C GLU A 61 -14.55 -2.39 1.93
N GLY A 62 -13.38 -2.32 2.58
CA GLY A 62 -12.71 -3.48 3.16
C GLY A 62 -12.33 -4.53 2.13
N VAL A 63 -11.91 -5.70 2.62
CA VAL A 63 -11.37 -6.78 1.78
C VAL A 63 -12.38 -7.93 1.64
N PRO A 64 -12.27 -8.75 0.59
CA PRO A 64 -12.99 -10.02 0.50
C PRO A 64 -12.81 -10.89 1.75
N ILE A 65 -13.82 -11.66 2.14
CA ILE A 65 -13.80 -12.47 3.38
C ILE A 65 -12.69 -13.52 3.41
N ASP A 66 -12.29 -14.03 2.24
CA ASP A 66 -11.19 -14.99 2.06
C ASP A 66 -9.80 -14.36 2.10
N SER A 67 -9.69 -13.05 2.35
CA SER A 67 -8.41 -12.36 2.59
C SER A 67 -7.84 -12.61 3.99
N PHE A 68 -8.56 -13.35 4.84
CA PHE A 68 -8.14 -13.78 6.17
C PHE A 68 -8.40 -15.28 6.36
N SER A 69 -7.61 -15.92 7.21
CA SER A 69 -7.96 -17.27 7.69
C SER A 69 -9.13 -17.20 8.67
N GLU A 70 -9.90 -18.29 8.80
CA GLU A 70 -10.97 -18.36 9.81
C GLU A 70 -10.45 -18.12 11.24
N ALA A 71 -9.22 -18.56 11.52
CA ALA A 71 -8.57 -18.35 12.82
C ALA A 71 -8.25 -16.87 13.08
N ASP A 72 -7.76 -16.13 12.08
CA ASP A 72 -7.50 -14.69 12.21
C ASP A 72 -8.80 -13.89 12.39
N LEU A 73 -9.88 -14.30 11.69
CA LEU A 73 -11.19 -13.67 11.83
C LEU A 73 -11.76 -13.82 13.26
N ASP A 74 -11.55 -14.99 13.88
CA ASP A 74 -11.98 -15.24 15.26
C ASP A 74 -11.10 -14.48 16.27
N GLU A 75 -9.77 -14.58 16.14
CA GLU A 75 -8.79 -13.90 17.01
C GLU A 75 -9.00 -12.38 17.03
N MET A 76 -9.38 -11.80 15.90
CA MET A 76 -9.51 -10.35 15.71
C MET A 76 -10.97 -9.88 15.58
N SER A 77 -11.91 -10.65 16.11
CA SER A 77 -13.35 -10.36 16.05
C SER A 77 -13.76 -8.97 16.60
N GLU A 78 -12.98 -8.39 17.51
CA GLU A 78 -13.19 -7.00 18.02
C GLU A 78 -12.67 -5.91 17.05
N LEU A 79 -11.76 -6.27 16.14
CA LEU A 79 -11.12 -5.37 15.18
C LEU A 79 -11.78 -5.42 13.79
N LEU A 80 -12.52 -6.49 13.51
CA LEU A 80 -13.10 -6.77 12.20
C LEU A 80 -14.63 -6.87 12.30
N GLU A 81 -15.33 -6.33 11.32
CA GLU A 81 -16.77 -6.54 11.16
C GLU A 81 -17.06 -7.08 9.76
N ARG A 82 -18.03 -7.99 9.67
CA ARG A 82 -18.44 -8.60 8.40
C ARG A 82 -19.61 -7.84 7.81
N HIS A 83 -19.45 -7.35 6.59
CA HIS A 83 -20.51 -6.78 5.76
C HIS A 83 -20.66 -7.62 4.50
N GLU A 84 -21.70 -8.45 4.43
CA GLU A 84 -21.94 -9.36 3.30
C GLU A 84 -20.75 -10.31 3.02
N ASP A 85 -20.05 -10.10 1.89
CA ASP A 85 -18.86 -10.82 1.44
C ASP A 85 -17.55 -10.09 1.79
N ARG A 86 -17.62 -9.02 2.57
CA ARG A 86 -16.50 -8.16 2.96
C ARG A 86 -16.20 -8.21 4.45
N ILE A 87 -14.92 -7.99 4.74
CA ILE A 87 -14.39 -7.71 6.07
C ILE A 87 -13.89 -6.27 6.07
N VAL A 88 -14.47 -5.46 6.95
CA VAL A 88 -14.09 -4.05 7.15
C VAL A 88 -13.58 -3.85 8.57
N LEU A 89 -12.82 -2.78 8.79
CA LEU A 89 -12.29 -2.46 10.11
C LEU A 89 -13.36 -1.81 11.00
N THR A 90 -13.51 -2.35 12.22
CA THR A 90 -14.25 -1.65 13.29
C THR A 90 -13.56 -0.34 13.66
N ARG A 91 -14.16 0.45 14.55
CA ARG A 91 -13.48 1.66 15.08
C ARG A 91 -12.17 1.32 15.80
N ALA A 92 -12.12 0.23 16.54
CA ALA A 92 -10.89 -0.24 17.18
C ALA A 92 -9.91 -0.79 16.14
N GLY A 93 -10.39 -1.56 15.16
CA GLY A 93 -9.58 -2.08 14.05
C GLY A 93 -8.87 -1.00 13.25
N ARG A 94 -9.49 0.16 13.05
CA ARG A 94 -8.84 1.31 12.38
C ARG A 94 -7.62 1.84 13.13
N LEU A 95 -7.57 1.70 14.45
CA LEU A 95 -6.40 2.08 15.26
C LEU A 95 -5.26 1.05 15.18
N LEU A 96 -5.59 -0.20 14.84
CA LEU A 96 -4.66 -1.32 14.71
C LEU A 96 -4.56 -1.83 13.26
N ALA A 97 -4.85 -0.96 12.28
CA ALA A 97 -4.93 -1.34 10.87
C ALA A 97 -3.61 -1.93 10.34
N ASN A 98 -2.47 -1.56 10.92
CA ASN A 98 -1.18 -2.16 10.58
C ASN A 98 -1.13 -3.64 10.97
N GLU A 99 -1.47 -3.96 12.22
CA GLU A 99 -1.47 -5.35 12.72
C GLU A 99 -2.47 -6.21 11.94
N VAL A 100 -3.66 -5.66 11.67
CA VAL A 100 -4.65 -6.33 10.82
C VAL A 100 -4.09 -6.64 9.44
N ALA A 101 -3.45 -5.66 8.80
CA ALA A 101 -2.94 -5.81 7.45
C ALA A 101 -1.76 -6.80 7.33
N LEU A 102 -1.07 -7.12 8.43
CA LEU A 102 -0.03 -8.14 8.46
C LEU A 102 -0.58 -9.56 8.37
N ARG A 103 -1.82 -9.78 8.84
CA ARG A 103 -2.53 -11.07 8.82
C ARG A 103 -3.23 -11.37 7.49
N LEU A 104 -3.21 -10.43 6.54
CA LEU A 104 -3.80 -10.63 5.21
C LEU A 104 -3.07 -11.78 4.48
N ILE A 105 -3.89 -12.69 3.96
CA ILE A 105 -3.49 -13.73 3.02
C ILE A 105 -3.95 -13.34 1.62
N ASP A 106 -3.32 -13.92 0.60
CA ASP A 106 -3.79 -13.73 -0.76
C ASP A 106 -5.15 -14.42 -0.90
N ALA A 107 -6.21 -13.61 -1.03
CA ALA A 107 -7.56 -14.09 -1.36
C ALA A 107 -7.49 -14.99 -2.61
N VAL A 108 -8.22 -16.11 -2.62
CA VAL A 108 -8.09 -17.14 -3.66
C VAL A 108 -8.69 -16.66 -4.98
#